data_AF-A0A494UZ69-F1
#
_entry.id   AF-A0A494UZ69-F1
#
_cell.length_a   1.000
_cell.length_b   1.000
_cell.length_c   1.000
_cell.angle_alpha   90.00
_cell.angle_beta   90.00
_cell.angle_gamma   90.00
#
_symmetry.space_group_name_H-M   'P 1'
#
loop_
_entity.id
_entity.type
_entity.pdbx_description
1 polymer ?
#
loop_
_entity_poly.entity_id
_entity_poly.type
_entity_poly.pdbx_seq_one_letter_code
_entity_poly.pdbx_strand_id
1 'polypeptide(L)' 'MVANGTEEEDDKLVEILEANVPHPRVLNLIYHPDAEGFTDDLTAEEVVDTALAYTPFAL' A
#
# COMPACT_ATOMS: atom_id res chain seq x y z
N MET A 1 2.86 -4.99 13.02
CA MET A 1 1.91 -3.88 12.83
C MET A 1 0.83 -4.00 13.90
N VAL A 2 0.62 -3.00 14.75
CA VAL A 2 -0.50 -3.01 15.73
C VAL A 2 -1.58 -2.11 15.15
N ALA A 3 -2.69 -2.71 14.74
CA ALA A 3 -3.90 -1.96 14.40
C ALA A 3 -4.38 -1.23 15.65
N ASN A 4 -4.44 0.10 15.59
CA ASN A 4 -4.96 0.94 16.66
C ASN A 4 -6.32 1.47 16.20
N GLY A 5 -7.34 0.60 16.20
CA GLY A 5 -8.69 0.91 15.72
C GLY A 5 -9.61 -0.32 15.74
N THR A 6 -10.88 -0.13 15.41
CA THR A 6 -11.80 -1.22 15.04
C THR A 6 -11.53 -1.66 13.60
N GLU A 7 -11.96 -2.87 13.23
CA GLU A 7 -11.85 -3.36 11.83
C GLU A 7 -12.51 -2.38 10.84
N GLU A 8 -13.61 -1.73 11.23
CA GLU A 8 -14.29 -0.71 10.42
C GLU A 8 -13.51 0.59 10.26
N GLU A 9 -12.63 0.93 11.21
CA GLU A 9 -11.72 2.07 11.09
C GLU A 9 -10.57 1.73 10.14
N ASP A 10 -10.02 0.51 10.25
CA ASP A 10 -8.98 0.02 9.37
C ASP A 10 -9.46 -0.06 7.91
N ASP A 11 -10.67 -0.58 7.67
CA ASP A 11 -11.27 -0.64 6.33
C ASP A 11 -11.40 0.76 5.69
N LYS A 12 -11.81 1.77 6.47
CA LYS A 12 -11.89 3.16 5.97
C LYS A 12 -10.53 3.73 5.64
N LEU A 13 -9.51 3.43 6.45
CA LEU A 13 -8.14 3.87 6.19
C LEU A 13 -7.60 3.23 4.91
N VAL A 14 -7.91 1.96 4.68
CA VAL A 14 -7.59 1.24 3.44
C VAL A 14 -8.25 1.90 2.23
N GLU A 15 -9.56 2.16 2.28
CA GLU A 15 -10.28 2.83 1.18
C GLU A 15 -9.68 4.21 0.86
N ILE A 16 -9.35 5.00 1.90
CA ILE A 16 -8.71 6.30 1.73
C ILE A 16 -7.35 6.14 1.07
N LEU A 17 -6.53 5.18 1.52
CA LEU A 17 -5.20 4.97 0.95
C LEU A 17 -5.29 4.61 -0.54
N GLU A 18 -6.11 3.63 -0.90
CA GLU A 18 -6.30 3.17 -2.28
C GLU A 18 -6.82 4.29 -3.20
N ALA A 19 -7.71 5.15 -2.70
CA ALA A 19 -8.25 6.26 -3.47
C ALA A 19 -7.23 7.40 -3.72
N ASN A 20 -6.18 7.51 -2.90
CA ASN A 20 -5.22 8.61 -2.95
C ASN A 20 -3.88 8.26 -3.61
N VAL A 21 -3.60 6.99 -3.87
CA VAL A 21 -2.36 6.55 -4.52
C VAL A 21 -2.61 6.01 -5.92
N PRO A 22 -1.72 6.26 -6.90
CA PRO A 22 -1.87 5.71 -8.25
C PRO A 22 -1.62 4.20 -8.32
N HIS A 23 -1.02 3.59 -7.30
CA HIS A 23 -0.72 2.17 -7.26
C HIS A 23 -2.00 1.32 -7.04
N PRO A 24 -2.41 0.48 -8.00
CA PRO A 24 -3.68 -0.24 -7.95
C PRO A 24 -3.76 -1.32 -6.86
N ARG A 25 -2.61 -1.70 -6.28
CA ARG A 25 -2.48 -2.76 -5.26
C ARG A 25 -1.63 -2.34 -4.08
N VAL A 26 -1.81 -1.12 -3.55
CA VAL A 26 -0.97 -0.58 -2.46
C VAL A 26 -0.91 -1.49 -1.22
N LEU A 27 -1.99 -2.21 -0.90
CA LEU A 27 -1.99 -3.15 0.22
C LEU A 27 -1.01 -4.30 0.04
N ASN A 28 -0.71 -4.71 -1.20
CA ASN A 28 0.31 -5.71 -1.43
C ASN A 28 1.69 -5.19 -0.99
N LEU A 29 2.00 -3.90 -1.15
CA LEU A 29 3.27 -3.34 -0.66
C LEU A 29 3.41 -3.45 0.87
N ILE A 30 2.29 -3.51 1.59
CA ILE A 30 2.25 -3.61 3.06
C ILE A 30 2.28 -5.07 3.53
N TYR A 31 1.46 -5.94 2.92
CA TYR A 31 1.25 -7.31 3.40
C TYR A 31 2.02 -8.38 2.61
N HIS A 32 2.34 -8.09 1.35
CA HIS A 32 2.96 -9.01 0.38
C HIS A 32 3.97 -8.30 -0.52
N PRO A 33 5.00 -7.64 0.04
CA PRO A 33 5.98 -6.87 -0.74
C PRO A 33 6.72 -7.75 -1.75
N ASP A 34 6.87 -9.05 -1.45
CA ASP A 34 7.41 -10.07 -2.35
C ASP A 34 6.61 -10.24 -3.65
N ALA A 35 5.28 -10.10 -3.59
CA ALA A 35 4.42 -10.17 -4.76
C ALA A 35 4.56 -8.94 -5.68
N GLU A 36 5.03 -7.81 -5.15
CA GLU A 36 5.31 -6.57 -5.90
C GLU A 36 6.79 -6.47 -6.34
N GLY A 37 7.60 -7.50 -6.05
CA GLY A 37 8.99 -7.59 -6.50
C GLY A 37 10.04 -7.08 -5.50
N PHE A 38 9.67 -6.85 -4.24
CA PHE A 38 10.59 -6.48 -3.17
C PHE A 38 11.11 -7.72 -2.44
N THR A 39 12.39 -7.72 -2.07
CA THR A 39 13.01 -8.85 -1.34
C THR A 39 12.84 -8.78 0.17
N ASP A 40 12.55 -7.58 0.67
CA ASP A 40 12.49 -7.25 2.09
C ASP A 40 11.19 -6.50 2.39
N ASP A 41 10.78 -6.51 3.65
CA ASP A 41 9.62 -5.74 4.10
C ASP A 41 9.88 -4.24 3.92
N LEU A 42 8.90 -3.55 3.36
CA LEU A 42 8.95 -2.10 3.18
C LEU A 42 8.58 -1.38 4.47
N THR A 43 9.30 -0.31 4.77
CA THR A 43 8.86 0.64 5.79
C THR A 43 7.62 1.42 5.31
N ALA A 44 6.85 1.99 6.24
CA ALA A 44 5.67 2.78 5.89
C ALA A 44 6.00 3.94 4.95
N GLU A 45 7.17 4.55 5.08
CA GLU A 45 7.65 5.63 4.20
C GLU A 45 7.93 5.10 2.79
N GLU A 46 8.64 3.98 2.67
CA GLU A 46 8.94 3.36 1.37
C GLU A 46 7.69 2.87 0.64
N VAL A 47 6.69 2.38 1.38
CA VAL A 47 5.38 2.02 0.80
C VAL A 47 4.74 3.25 0.17
N VAL A 48 4.70 4.38 0.89
CA VAL A 48 4.10 5.63 0.38
C VAL A 48 4.85 6.13 -0.84
N ASP A 49 6.18 6.18 -0.79
CA ASP A 49 7.01 6.62 -1.91
C ASP A 49 6.82 5.73 -3.15
N THR A 50 6.80 4.41 -2.98
CA THR A 50 6.56 3.45 -4.05
C THR A 50 5.15 3.61 -4.63
N ALA A 51 4.15 3.75 -3.76
CA ALA A 51 2.77 3.87 -4.16
C ALA A 51 2.52 5.16 -4.97
N LEU A 52 3.16 6.27 -4.59
CA LEU A 52 3.07 7.56 -5.29
C LEU A 52 3.89 7.60 -6.58
N ALA A 53 5.02 6.88 -6.63
CA ALA A 53 5.86 6.78 -7.82
C ALA A 53 5.29 5.84 -8.90
N TYR A 54 4.27 5.03 -8.57
CA TYR A 54 3.68 4.08 -9.51
C TYR A 54 3.16 4.79 -10.75
N THR A 55 3.76 4.46 -11.89
CA THR A 55 3.33 4.97 -13.20
C THR A 55 2.64 3.83 -13.92
N PRO A 56 1.33 3.93 -14.19
CA PRO A 56 0.62 2.94 -15.00
C PRO A 56 1.31 2.83 -16.35
N PHE A 57 1.77 1.63 -16.71
CA PHE A 57 2.23 1.40 -18.07
C PHE A 57 1.00 1.50 -18.98
N ALA A 58 1.02 2.46 -19.91
CA ALA A 58 0.03 2.54 -20.96
C ALA A 58 0.19 1.28 -21.83
N LEU A 59 -0.74 0.33 -21.69
CA LEU A 59 -0.85 -0.85 -22.54
C LEU A 59 -1.36 -0.47 -23.94
#